data_AF-A0A1K0FJD8-F1
#
_entry.id   AF-A0A1K0FJD8-F1
#
_cell.length_a   1.000
_cell.length_b   1.000
_cell.length_c   1.000
_cell.angle_alpha   90.00
_cell.angle_beta   90.00
_cell.angle_gamma   90.00
#
_symmetry.space_group_name_H-M   'P 1'
#
loop_
_entity.id
_entity.type
_entity.pdbx_description
1 polymer ?
#
loop_
_entity_poly.entity_id
_entity_poly.type
_entity_poly.pdbx_seq_one_letter_code
_entity_poly.pdbx_strand_id
1 'polypeptide(L)'
;MTIDQRVVSQHRRPDGSARALRPGGGGYVGPQATYLPGTRRLVGWQAIDYARQRYTVGGDYTRQRHQRQLVEALLTRAGNAGLATDRVKLEQVLAALGDTLVFSGERTAIEYAYALRNLTPPALTRVELPGRSVYAGGGYIGEQLDAAGRGFLRAVAAGEPDAYLSTHPALIDD
;
A
#
# COMPACT_ATOMS: atom_id res chain seq x y z
N MET A 1 -0.99 1.93 -12.92
CA MET A 1 -1.74 2.00 -11.65
C MET A 1 -3.15 2.46 -11.97
N THR A 2 -4.17 1.85 -11.36
CA THR A 2 -5.56 2.27 -11.51
C THR A 2 -5.90 3.21 -10.38
N ILE A 3 -6.31 4.43 -10.73
CA ILE A 3 -6.75 5.46 -9.79
C ILE A 3 -8.27 5.48 -9.82
N ASP A 4 -8.90 5.33 -8.67
CA ASP A 4 -10.37 5.25 -8.55
C ASP A 4 -11.03 6.60 -8.24
N GLN A 5 -10.25 7.57 -7.74
CA GLN A 5 -10.75 8.89 -7.39
C GLN A 5 -9.77 10.02 -7.73
N ARG A 6 -10.30 11.23 -7.88
CA ARG A 6 -9.46 12.42 -8.03
C ARG A 6 -8.70 12.68 -6.73
N VAL A 7 -7.38 12.75 -6.82
CA VAL A 7 -6.50 13.07 -5.68
C VAL A 7 -5.70 14.31 -6.01
N VAL A 8 -5.71 15.29 -5.11
CA VAL A 8 -4.93 16.52 -5.25
C VAL A 8 -3.80 16.49 -4.24
N SER A 9 -2.57 16.70 -4.70
CA SER A 9 -1.39 16.66 -3.84
C SER A 9 -1.36 17.83 -2.88
N GLN A 10 -1.17 17.53 -1.59
CA GLN A 10 -0.87 18.56 -0.61
C GLN A 10 0.57 19.06 -0.69
N HIS A 11 1.51 18.22 -1.12
CA HIS A 11 2.95 18.45 -0.93
C HIS A 11 3.69 18.77 -2.24
N ARG A 12 3.15 18.37 -3.39
CA ARG A 12 3.85 18.44 -4.69
C ARG A 12 3.16 19.37 -5.66
N ARG A 13 3.98 20.12 -6.40
CA ARG A 13 3.58 20.85 -7.59
C ARG A 13 3.49 19.90 -8.79
N PRO A 14 2.85 20.28 -9.91
CA PRO A 14 2.74 19.44 -11.11
C PRO A 14 4.08 18.95 -11.68
N ASP A 15 5.16 19.69 -11.46
CA ASP A 15 6.53 19.36 -11.89
C ASP A 15 7.27 18.41 -10.92
N GLY A 16 6.66 18.05 -9.78
CA GLY A 16 7.25 17.20 -8.75
C GLY A 16 8.07 17.93 -7.68
N SER A 17 8.28 19.24 -7.83
CA SER A 17 8.92 20.05 -6.79
C SER A 17 8.02 20.21 -5.56
N ALA A 18 8.62 20.50 -4.40
CA ALA A 18 7.88 20.72 -3.17
C ALA A 18 7.06 22.01 -3.26
N ARG A 19 5.84 21.99 -2.70
CA ARG A 19 5.03 23.20 -2.55
C ARG A 19 5.63 24.09 -1.46
N ALA A 20 5.42 25.40 -1.60
CA ALA A 20 5.89 26.37 -0.62
C ALA A 20 5.00 26.30 0.62
N LEU A 21 5.62 26.31 1.81
CA LEU A 21 4.88 26.42 3.07
C LEU A 21 4.19 27.79 3.14
N ARG A 22 2.95 27.81 3.65
CA ARG A 22 2.24 29.05 3.90
C ARG A 22 2.99 29.85 4.98
N PRO A 23 3.21 31.17 4.80
CA PRO A 23 3.74 32.01 5.87
C PRO A 23 2.87 31.91 7.12
N GLY A 24 3.49 31.68 8.29
CA GLY A 24 2.77 31.44 9.55
C GLY A 24 2.29 29.98 9.76
N GLY A 25 2.63 29.06 8.85
CA GLY A 25 2.33 27.63 9.00
C GLY A 25 0.93 27.22 8.55
N GLY A 26 0.53 25.99 8.88
CA GLY A 26 -0.82 25.48 8.61
C GLY A 26 -1.07 24.98 7.18
N GLY A 27 -0.03 24.77 6.37
CA GLY A 27 -0.16 24.10 5.06
C GLY A 27 0.72 24.68 3.96
N TYR A 28 0.28 24.51 2.72
CA TYR A 28 1.05 24.81 1.51
C TYR A 28 0.28 25.72 0.55
N VAL A 29 1.01 26.54 -0.22
CA VAL A 29 0.48 27.45 -1.24
C VAL A 29 1.02 27.14 -2.64
N GLY A 30 0.38 27.70 -3.66
CA GLY A 30 0.74 27.51 -5.06
C GLY A 30 0.13 26.25 -5.69
N PRO A 31 0.52 25.94 -6.94
CA PRO A 31 -0.11 24.89 -7.74
C PRO A 31 0.07 23.50 -7.13
N GLN A 32 -0.89 22.62 -7.41
CA GLN A 32 -0.93 21.26 -6.88
C GLN A 32 -0.89 20.24 -8.01
N ALA A 33 -0.07 19.20 -7.85
CA ALA A 33 -0.21 18.01 -8.70
C ALA A 33 -1.62 17.41 -8.51
N THR A 34 -2.22 16.95 -9.60
CA THR A 34 -3.56 16.33 -9.58
C THR A 34 -3.48 14.99 -10.29
N TYR A 35 -4.00 13.96 -9.62
CA TYR A 35 -4.14 12.61 -10.14
C TYR A 35 -5.60 12.35 -10.44
N LEU A 36 -5.90 12.01 -11.69
CA LEU A 36 -7.26 11.82 -12.16
C LEU A 36 -7.61 10.32 -12.23
N PRO A 37 -8.88 9.96 -12.02
CA PRO A 37 -9.35 8.59 -12.19
C PRO A 37 -8.93 7.95 -13.52
N GLY A 38 -8.83 6.62 -13.52
CA GLY A 38 -8.48 5.77 -14.65
C GLY A 38 -7.09 5.13 -14.53
N THR A 39 -6.72 4.37 -15.56
CA THR A 39 -5.40 3.74 -15.64
C THR A 39 -4.34 4.78 -16.00
N ARG A 40 -3.42 5.03 -15.07
CA ARG A 40 -2.34 6.01 -15.20
C ARG A 40 -0.97 5.34 -15.12
N ARG A 41 -0.02 5.87 -15.91
CA ARG A 41 1.40 5.60 -15.74
C ARG A 41 2.00 6.70 -14.87
N LEU A 42 2.33 6.37 -13.63
CA LEU A 42 2.98 7.28 -12.70
C LEU A 42 4.50 7.07 -12.74
N VAL A 43 5.26 8.16 -12.70
CA VAL A 43 6.70 8.10 -12.43
C VAL A 43 6.96 7.99 -10.91
N GLY A 44 8.19 7.69 -10.51
CA GLY A 44 8.54 7.38 -9.11
C GLY A 44 8.03 8.41 -8.09
N TRP A 45 8.27 9.70 -8.33
CA TRP A 45 7.81 10.75 -7.40
C TRP A 45 6.28 10.84 -7.32
N GLN A 46 5.57 10.60 -8.43
CA GLN A 46 4.11 10.63 -8.47
C GLN A 46 3.51 9.47 -7.71
N ALA A 47 4.08 8.27 -7.87
CA ALA A 47 3.62 7.07 -7.17
C ALA A 47 3.79 7.22 -5.64
N ILE A 48 4.94 7.70 -5.20
CA ILE A 48 5.22 7.95 -3.77
C ILE A 48 4.31 9.07 -3.23
N ASP A 49 4.14 10.17 -3.97
CA ASP A 49 3.27 11.25 -3.53
C ASP A 49 1.81 10.79 -3.42
N TYR A 50 1.30 10.07 -4.42
CA TYR A 50 -0.06 9.52 -4.41
C TYR A 50 -0.29 8.63 -3.18
N ALA A 51 0.58 7.65 -2.93
CA ALA A 51 0.46 6.73 -1.79
C ALA A 51 0.59 7.39 -0.41
N ARG A 52 1.08 8.64 -0.36
CA ARG A 52 1.25 9.41 0.88
C ARG A 52 0.15 10.42 1.13
N GLN A 53 -0.79 10.62 0.19
CA GLN A 53 -1.88 11.56 0.42
C GLN A 53 -2.77 11.05 1.55
N ARG A 54 -2.83 11.84 2.63
CA ARG A 54 -3.57 11.53 3.86
C ARG A 54 -4.83 12.37 4.03
N TYR A 55 -4.75 13.63 3.60
CA TYR A 55 -5.76 14.65 3.87
C TYR A 55 -6.77 14.73 2.74
N THR A 56 -7.37 13.58 2.46
CA THR A 56 -8.51 13.41 1.56
C THR A 56 -9.75 13.13 2.40
N VAL A 57 -10.93 13.28 1.81
CA VAL A 57 -12.17 12.77 2.43
C VAL A 57 -11.98 11.26 2.68
N GLY A 58 -12.06 10.82 3.94
CA GLY A 58 -11.80 9.43 4.36
C GLY A 58 -10.47 9.18 5.08
N GLY A 59 -9.58 10.19 5.19
CA GLY A 59 -8.42 10.15 6.09
C GLY A 59 -7.46 8.98 5.86
N ASP A 60 -7.07 8.31 6.95
CA ASP A 60 -6.08 7.23 6.92
C ASP A 60 -6.56 5.99 6.13
N TYR A 61 -7.87 5.73 6.06
CA TYR A 61 -8.42 4.65 5.23
C TYR A 61 -8.21 4.93 3.73
N THR A 62 -8.35 6.18 3.30
CA THR A 62 -8.03 6.55 1.92
C THR A 62 -6.55 6.36 1.61
N ARG A 63 -5.66 6.69 2.55
CA ARG A 63 -4.22 6.46 2.38
C ARG A 63 -3.91 4.97 2.24
N GLN A 64 -4.52 4.11 3.07
CA GLN A 64 -4.38 2.66 2.95
C GLN A 64 -4.85 2.15 1.59
N ARG A 65 -5.99 2.67 1.09
CA ARG A 65 -6.47 2.37 -0.27
C ARG A 65 -5.47 2.75 -1.36
N HIS A 66 -4.84 3.93 -1.27
CA HIS A 66 -3.82 4.36 -2.25
C HIS A 66 -2.57 3.48 -2.21
N GLN A 67 -2.15 3.05 -1.01
CA GLN A 67 -1.03 2.13 -0.84
C GLN A 67 -1.34 0.75 -1.45
N ARG A 68 -2.56 0.24 -1.26
CA ARG A 68 -3.05 -0.99 -1.90
C ARG A 68 -2.97 -0.90 -3.43
N GLN A 69 -3.47 0.19 -4.02
CA GLN A 69 -3.38 0.42 -5.47
C GLN A 69 -1.94 0.47 -5.99
N LEU A 70 -1.01 1.02 -5.20
CA LEU A 70 0.41 1.02 -5.55
C LEU A 70 1.00 -0.39 -5.53
N VAL A 71 0.72 -1.18 -4.48
CA VAL A 71 1.19 -2.58 -4.37
C VAL A 71 0.67 -3.41 -5.55
N GLU A 72 -0.61 -3.32 -5.87
CA GLU A 72 -1.20 -4.01 -7.03
C GLU A 72 -0.54 -3.60 -8.35
N ALA A 73 -0.30 -2.29 -8.53
CA ALA A 73 0.36 -1.80 -9.74
C ALA A 73 1.82 -2.29 -9.85
N LEU A 74 2.53 -2.43 -8.73
CA LEU A 74 3.88 -3.00 -8.69
C LEU A 74 3.85 -4.49 -9.04
N LEU A 75 2.92 -5.26 -8.49
CA LEU A 75 2.73 -6.68 -8.84
C LEU A 75 2.37 -6.86 -10.32
N THR A 76 1.43 -6.06 -10.86
CA THR A 76 1.12 -6.05 -12.29
C THR A 76 2.37 -5.73 -13.12
N ARG A 77 3.16 -4.74 -12.72
CA ARG A 77 4.37 -4.35 -13.46
C ARG A 77 5.44 -5.44 -13.42
N ALA A 78 5.63 -6.09 -12.27
CA ALA A 78 6.56 -7.20 -12.11
C ALA A 78 6.17 -8.39 -13.00
N GLY A 79 4.87 -8.74 -13.04
CA GLY A 79 4.33 -9.76 -13.94
C GLY A 79 4.53 -9.39 -15.42
N ASN A 80 4.16 -8.17 -15.82
CA ASN A 80 4.33 -7.70 -17.21
C ASN A 80 5.81 -7.60 -17.63
N ALA A 81 6.73 -7.41 -16.69
CA ALA A 81 8.17 -7.41 -16.94
C ALA A 81 8.78 -8.83 -16.95
N GLY A 82 7.98 -9.86 -16.63
CA GLY A 82 8.44 -11.26 -16.59
C GLY A 82 9.36 -11.57 -15.42
N LEU A 83 9.36 -10.76 -14.34
CA LEU A 83 10.27 -10.96 -13.21
C LEU A 83 10.05 -12.31 -12.49
N ALA A 84 8.83 -12.82 -12.54
CA ALA A 84 8.42 -14.10 -11.97
C ALA A 84 9.10 -15.32 -12.62
N THR A 85 9.50 -15.21 -13.90
CA THR A 85 10.05 -16.32 -14.70
C THR A 85 11.48 -16.06 -15.17
N ASP A 86 12.04 -14.88 -14.91
CA ASP A 86 13.36 -14.46 -15.35
C ASP A 86 14.23 -14.05 -14.15
N ARG A 87 15.05 -15.01 -13.69
CA ARG A 87 15.95 -14.83 -12.56
C ARG A 87 16.96 -13.70 -12.78
N VAL A 88 17.50 -13.58 -13.99
CA VAL A 88 18.52 -12.57 -14.30
C VAL A 88 17.92 -11.17 -14.20
N LYS A 89 16.70 -10.95 -14.72
CA LYS A 89 16.01 -9.66 -14.57
C LYS A 89 15.68 -9.34 -13.11
N LEU A 90 15.26 -10.34 -12.34
CA LEU A 90 14.98 -10.14 -10.92
C LEU A 90 16.24 -9.73 -10.15
N GLU A 91 17.37 -10.40 -10.41
CA GLU A 91 18.68 -10.06 -9.83
C GLU A 91 19.09 -8.63 -10.20
N GLN A 92 18.90 -8.21 -11.45
CA GLN A 92 19.16 -6.82 -11.90
C GLN A 92 18.28 -5.80 -11.16
N VAL A 93 17.00 -6.11 -10.94
CA VAL A 93 16.09 -5.22 -10.18
C VAL A 93 16.53 -5.08 -8.73
N LEU A 94 16.86 -6.19 -8.06
CA LEU A 94 17.33 -6.17 -6.68
C LEU A 94 18.68 -5.44 -6.55
N ALA A 95 19.60 -5.66 -7.49
CA ALA A 95 20.87 -4.93 -7.54
C ALA A 95 20.67 -3.43 -7.75
N ALA A 96 19.71 -3.03 -8.59
CA ALA A 96 19.38 -1.62 -8.82
C ALA A 96 18.72 -0.95 -7.59
N LEU A 97 18.02 -1.72 -6.75
CA LEU A 97 17.52 -1.22 -5.46
C LEU A 97 18.68 -1.02 -4.47
N GLY A 98 19.68 -1.90 -4.50
CA GLY A 98 20.88 -1.78 -3.66
C GLY A 98 20.54 -1.56 -2.19
N ASP A 99 21.20 -0.58 -1.56
CA ASP A 99 21.03 -0.25 -0.14
C ASP A 99 19.68 0.42 0.20
N THR A 100 18.86 0.73 -0.80
CA THR A 100 17.52 1.31 -0.56
C THR A 100 16.49 0.26 -0.12
N LEU A 101 16.77 -1.02 -0.35
CA LEU A 101 15.94 -2.13 0.11
C LEU A 101 16.60 -2.80 1.32
N VAL A 102 15.98 -2.64 2.48
CA VAL A 102 16.31 -3.45 3.66
C VAL A 102 15.39 -4.66 3.68
N PHE A 103 15.98 -5.86 3.70
CA PHE A 103 15.24 -7.11 3.73
C PHE A 103 15.76 -7.98 4.88
N SER A 104 14.83 -8.51 5.69
CA SER A 104 15.11 -9.41 6.81
C SER A 104 14.10 -10.55 6.76
N GLY A 105 14.59 -11.77 6.58
CA GLY A 105 13.77 -12.98 6.54
C GLY A 105 14.65 -14.22 6.63
N GLU A 106 14.03 -15.38 6.82
CA GLU A 106 14.74 -16.66 6.91
C GLU A 106 15.34 -17.11 5.56
N ARG A 107 14.80 -16.57 4.46
CA ARG A 107 15.21 -16.83 3.08
C ARG A 107 15.60 -15.54 2.39
N THR A 108 16.30 -15.63 1.27
CA THR A 108 16.66 -14.46 0.45
C THR A 108 15.43 -13.83 -0.22
N ALA A 109 15.51 -12.53 -0.55
CA ALA A 109 14.45 -11.85 -1.31
C ALA A 109 14.12 -12.55 -2.65
N ILE A 110 15.12 -13.16 -3.30
CA ILE A 110 14.95 -13.94 -4.53
C ILE A 110 14.12 -15.20 -4.28
N GLU A 111 14.40 -15.94 -3.22
CA GLU A 111 13.62 -17.14 -2.85
C GLU A 111 12.16 -16.79 -2.58
N TYR A 112 11.89 -15.70 -1.85
CA TYR A 112 10.51 -15.22 -1.65
C TYR A 112 9.84 -14.78 -2.95
N ALA A 113 10.53 -14.03 -3.81
CA ALA A 113 10.00 -13.63 -5.11
C ALA A 113 9.66 -14.84 -5.99
N TYR A 114 10.48 -15.89 -5.95
CA TYR A 114 10.21 -17.14 -6.65
C TYR A 114 9.03 -17.92 -6.06
N ALA A 115 8.91 -17.98 -4.72
CA ALA A 115 7.79 -18.60 -4.04
C ALA A 115 6.46 -17.89 -4.36
N LEU A 116 6.49 -16.56 -4.47
CA LEU A 116 5.34 -15.71 -4.75
C LEU A 116 5.13 -15.43 -6.25
N ARG A 117 5.83 -16.14 -7.16
CA ARG A 117 5.83 -15.83 -8.60
C ARG A 117 4.46 -15.93 -9.29
N ASN A 118 3.52 -16.66 -8.69
CA ASN A 118 2.15 -16.83 -9.19
C ASN A 118 1.17 -15.84 -8.54
N LEU A 119 1.63 -15.00 -7.61
CA LEU A 119 0.81 -14.00 -6.94
C LEU A 119 0.54 -12.84 -7.92
N THR A 120 -0.66 -12.83 -8.47
CA THR A 120 -1.15 -11.76 -9.34
C THR A 120 -2.22 -10.95 -8.63
N PRO A 121 -2.50 -9.69 -9.04
CA PRO A 121 -3.56 -8.91 -8.39
C PRO A 121 -4.92 -9.62 -8.30
N PRO A 122 -5.40 -10.36 -9.33
CA PRO A 122 -6.64 -11.14 -9.22
C PRO A 122 -6.59 -12.31 -8.23
N ALA A 123 -5.39 -12.77 -7.85
CA ALA A 123 -5.20 -13.85 -6.89
C ALA A 123 -5.05 -13.34 -5.44
N LEU A 124 -5.18 -12.03 -5.20
CA LEU A 124 -5.11 -11.45 -3.86
C LEU A 124 -6.49 -11.43 -3.22
N THR A 125 -6.64 -12.12 -2.10
CA THR A 125 -7.71 -11.85 -1.15
C THR A 125 -7.27 -10.73 -0.21
N ARG A 126 -7.96 -9.60 -0.26
CA ARG A 126 -7.72 -8.50 0.67
C ARG A 126 -8.57 -8.73 1.90
N VAL A 127 -7.94 -8.58 3.06
CA VAL A 127 -8.61 -8.79 4.35
C VAL A 127 -8.49 -7.51 5.17
N GLU A 128 -9.64 -6.91 5.49
CA GLU A 128 -9.73 -5.80 6.42
C GLU A 128 -9.60 -6.34 7.85
N LEU A 129 -8.74 -5.69 8.64
CA LEU A 129 -8.55 -6.02 10.05
C LEU A 129 -9.25 -4.97 10.91
N PRO A 130 -10.52 -5.19 11.29
CA PRO A 130 -11.28 -4.20 12.02
C PRO A 130 -10.66 -3.94 13.40
N GLY A 131 -10.67 -2.67 13.77
CA GLY A 131 -10.11 -2.18 15.02
C GLY A 131 -10.83 -0.95 15.52
N ARG A 132 -10.46 -0.53 16.72
CA ARG A 132 -11.02 0.63 17.40
C ARG A 132 -9.93 1.38 18.16
N SER A 133 -10.12 2.70 18.26
CA SER A 133 -9.28 3.55 19.07
C SER A 133 -9.43 3.22 20.56
N VAL A 134 -8.30 3.16 21.25
CA VAL A 134 -8.21 2.91 22.68
C VAL A 134 -7.78 4.19 23.39
N TYR A 135 -8.45 4.46 24.50
CA TYR A 135 -8.21 5.63 25.33
C TYR A 135 -7.91 5.21 26.77
N ALA A 136 -6.97 5.90 27.40
CA ALA A 136 -6.67 5.76 28.83
C ALA A 136 -6.51 7.16 29.44
N GLY A 137 -7.18 7.43 30.56
CA GLY A 137 -7.14 8.74 31.21
C GLY A 137 -7.64 9.90 30.33
N GLY A 138 -8.53 9.64 29.37
CA GLY A 138 -9.00 10.63 28.39
C GLY A 138 -8.06 10.89 27.22
N GLY A 139 -6.86 10.29 27.21
CA GLY A 139 -5.90 10.39 26.11
C GLY A 139 -5.97 9.18 25.18
N TYR A 140 -5.80 9.42 23.88
CA TYR A 140 -5.63 8.35 22.89
C TYR A 140 -4.28 7.64 23.10
N ILE A 141 -4.28 6.31 23.15
CA ILE A 141 -3.07 5.50 23.35
C ILE A 141 -2.79 4.49 22.23
N GLY A 142 -3.67 4.37 21.24
CA GLY A 142 -3.45 3.51 20.07
C GLY A 142 -4.71 2.87 19.53
N GLU A 143 -4.54 1.97 18.56
CA GLU A 143 -5.61 1.16 17.98
C GLU A 143 -5.54 -0.27 18.53
N GLN A 144 -6.70 -0.90 18.72
CA GLN A 144 -6.82 -2.31 19.08
C GLN A 144 -7.71 -3.02 18.08
N LEU A 145 -7.19 -4.11 17.50
CA LEU A 145 -7.98 -5.05 16.71
C LEU A 145 -9.14 -5.58 17.52
N ASP A 146 -10.30 -5.74 16.91
CA ASP A 146 -11.44 -6.36 17.58
C ASP A 146 -11.29 -7.89 17.70
N ALA A 147 -12.35 -8.59 18.10
CA ALA A 147 -12.31 -10.05 18.21
C ALA A 147 -12.12 -10.74 16.86
N ALA A 148 -12.71 -10.22 15.78
CA ALA A 148 -12.65 -10.78 14.44
C ALA A 148 -11.25 -10.60 13.82
N GLY A 149 -10.68 -9.40 13.90
CA GLY A 149 -9.32 -9.12 13.43
C GLY A 149 -8.27 -9.95 14.15
N ARG A 150 -8.38 -10.09 15.47
CA ARG A 150 -7.49 -11.00 16.24
C ARG A 150 -7.72 -12.47 15.91
N GLY A 151 -8.97 -12.86 15.66
CA GLY A 151 -9.33 -14.22 15.26
C GLY A 151 -8.68 -14.59 13.92
N PHE A 152 -8.75 -13.68 12.95
CA PHE A 152 -8.11 -13.88 11.65
C PHE A 152 -6.59 -14.06 11.77
N LEU A 153 -5.89 -13.22 12.55
CA LEU A 153 -4.44 -13.39 12.75
C LEU A 153 -4.08 -14.74 13.41
N ARG A 154 -4.92 -15.24 14.34
CA ARG A 154 -4.73 -16.59 14.90
C ARG A 154 -4.96 -17.67 13.85
N ALA A 155 -5.97 -17.53 13.01
CA ALA A 155 -6.25 -18.46 11.93
C ALA A 155 -5.09 -18.51 10.92
N VAL A 156 -4.52 -17.35 10.55
CA VAL A 156 -3.30 -17.29 9.72
C VAL A 156 -2.15 -18.05 10.37
N ALA A 157 -1.89 -17.82 11.66
CA ALA A 157 -0.83 -18.52 12.39
C ALA A 157 -1.07 -20.04 12.50
N ALA A 158 -2.33 -20.48 12.51
CA ALA A 158 -2.72 -21.89 12.49
C ALA A 158 -2.72 -22.51 11.08
N GLY A 159 -2.55 -21.71 10.01
CA GLY A 159 -2.62 -22.19 8.64
C GLY A 159 -4.05 -22.38 8.12
N GLU A 160 -5.05 -21.75 8.74
CA GLU A 160 -6.48 -21.89 8.43
C GLU A 160 -7.18 -20.57 8.04
N PRO A 161 -6.56 -19.65 7.26
CA PRO A 161 -7.17 -18.35 6.96
C PRO A 161 -8.49 -18.48 6.18
N ASP A 162 -8.56 -19.41 5.22
CA ASP A 162 -9.74 -19.58 4.36
C ASP A 162 -10.96 -20.10 5.15
N ALA A 163 -10.73 -21.02 6.10
CA ALA A 163 -11.78 -21.51 6.97
C ALA A 163 -12.35 -20.38 7.84
N TYR A 164 -11.48 -19.51 8.35
CA TYR A 164 -11.92 -18.34 9.12
C TYR A 164 -12.70 -17.34 8.27
N LEU A 165 -12.20 -17.00 7.08
CA LEU A 165 -12.85 -16.08 6.15
C LEU A 165 -14.22 -16.59 5.67
N SER A 166 -14.38 -17.91 5.50
CA SER A 166 -15.67 -18.49 5.09
C SER A 166 -16.81 -18.24 6.11
N THR A 167 -16.46 -18.04 7.38
CA THR A 167 -17.41 -17.71 8.46
C THR A 167 -17.41 -16.22 8.82
N HIS A 168 -16.49 -15.44 8.25
CA HIS A 168 -16.35 -14.00 8.47
C HIS A 168 -16.23 -13.24 7.13
N PRO A 169 -17.19 -13.37 6.21
CA PRO A 169 -17.08 -12.79 4.86
C PRO A 169 -16.99 -11.26 4.86
N ALA A 170 -17.48 -10.59 5.92
CA ALA A 170 -17.37 -9.15 6.09
C ALA A 170 -15.93 -8.62 6.26
N LEU A 171 -14.95 -9.52 6.49
CA LEU A 171 -13.54 -9.15 6.52
C LEU A 171 -12.91 -9.08 5.12
N ILE A 172 -13.59 -9.56 4.08
CA ILE A 172 -13.07 -9.53 2.71
C ILE A 172 -13.39 -8.18 2.08
N ASP A 173 -12.36 -7.51 1.54
CA ASP A 173 -12.43 -6.17 0.96
C ASP A 173 -12.36 -6.24 -0.59
N ASP A 174 -13.48 -5.97 -1.24
CA ASP A 174 -13.68 -6.07 -2.71
C ASP A 174 -12.93 -5.00 -3.53
#